data_AF-A0A391PGL0-F1
#
_entry.id   AF-A0A391PGL0-F1
#
_cell.length_a   1.000
_cell.length_b   1.000
_cell.length_c   1.000
_cell.angle_alpha   90.00
_cell.angle_beta   90.00
_cell.angle_gamma   90.00
#
_symmetry.space_group_name_H-M   'P 1'
#
loop_
_entity.id
_entity.type
_entity.pdbx_description
1 polymer ?
#
loop_
_entity_poly.entity_id
_entity_poly.type
_entity_poly.pdbx_seq_one_letter_code
_entity_poly.pdbx_strand_id
1 'polypeptide(L)' 'MNVATDHAAIERDIHTAVQRISAEVPGFRLKQAVQFESIVPIHIPEIGTFAGTRVTALVEVAAQNAGAPT' A
#
# COMPACT_ATOMS: atom_id res chain seq x y z
N MET A 1 24.34 4.59 9.34
CA MET A 1 23.87 3.28 9.86
C MET A 1 22.54 2.99 9.16
N ASN A 2 22.55 2.08 8.17
CA ASN A 2 21.32 1.71 7.46
C ASN A 2 20.60 0.66 8.31
N VAL A 3 19.61 1.09 9.09
CA VAL A 3 18.73 0.13 9.78
C VAL A 3 17.89 -0.53 8.70
N ALA A 4 17.99 -1.85 8.56
CA ALA A 4 17.18 -2.58 7.60
C ALA A 4 15.69 -2.35 7.92
N THR A 5 14.92 -1.91 6.93
CA THR A 5 13.47 -1.70 7.06
C THR A 5 12.78 -3.04 7.34
N ASP A 6 11.97 -3.11 8.39
CA ASP A 6 11.16 -4.30 8.69
C ASP A 6 9.92 -4.34 7.78
N HIS A 7 10.08 -4.99 6.62
CA HIS A 7 8.99 -5.13 5.65
C HIS A 7 7.81 -5.94 6.21
N ALA A 8 8.07 -6.92 7.09
CA ALA A 8 7.02 -7.78 7.65
C ALA A 8 6.13 -7.02 8.63
N ALA A 9 6.72 -6.10 9.42
CA ALA A 9 5.95 -5.19 10.27
C ALA A 9 5.07 -4.27 9.42
N ILE A 10 5.63 -3.66 8.37
CA ILE A 10 4.89 -2.74 7.48
C ILE A 10 3.75 -3.47 6.75
N GLU A 11 4.01 -4.67 6.23
CA GLU A 11 2.98 -5.46 5.54
C GLU A 11 1.83 -5.81 6.48
N ARG A 12 2.12 -6.22 7.71
CA ARG A 12 1.10 -6.50 8.74
C ARG A 12 0.25 -5.27 9.05
N ASP A 13 0.88 -4.10 9.18
CA ASP A 13 0.19 -2.85 9.49
C ASP A 13 -0.74 -2.42 8.34
N ILE A 14 -0.28 -2.57 7.09
CA ILE A 14 -1.09 -2.32 5.91
C ILE A 14 -2.27 -3.29 5.84
N HIS A 15 -2.05 -4.58 6.08
CA HIS A 15 -3.14 -5.57 6.15
C HIS A 15 -4.16 -5.22 7.24
N THR A 16 -3.70 -4.79 8.41
CA THR A 16 -4.58 -4.36 9.51
C THR A 16 -5.41 -3.14 9.12
N ALA A 17 -4.80 -2.14 8.47
CA ALA A 17 -5.50 -0.96 7.99
C ALA A 17 -6.55 -1.31 6.92
N VAL A 18 -6.19 -2.16 5.96
CA VAL A 18 -7.11 -2.61 4.91
C VAL A 18 -8.28 -3.36 5.52
N GLN A 19 -8.05 -4.29 6.45
CA GLN A 19 -9.13 -5.03 7.13
C GLN A 19 -10.13 -4.11 7.85
N ARG A 20 -9.65 -3.04 8.50
CA ARG A 20 -10.53 -2.05 9.14
C ARG A 20 -11.45 -1.38 8.13
N ILE A 21 -10.92 -0.98 6.97
CA ILE A 21 -11.71 -0.33 5.92
C ILE A 21 -12.65 -1.32 5.23
N SER A 22 -12.19 -2.55 4.97
CA SER A 22 -13.01 -3.62 4.38
C SER A 22 -14.26 -3.95 5.20
N ALA A 23 -14.25 -3.67 6.50
CA ALA A 23 -15.42 -3.86 7.36
C ALA A 23 -16.57 -2.88 7.04
N GLU A 24 -16.24 -1.69 6.51
CA GLU A 24 -17.21 -0.64 6.20
C GLU A 24 -17.47 -0.47 4.69
N VAL A 25 -16.49 -0.84 3.86
CA VAL A 25 -16.54 -0.65 2.41
C VAL A 25 -16.50 -2.03 1.72
N PRO A 26 -17.66 -2.58 1.31
CA PRO A 26 -17.72 -3.82 0.56
C PRO A 26 -16.84 -3.75 -0.69
N GLY A 27 -16.05 -4.80 -0.90
CA GLY A 27 -15.16 -4.89 -2.05
C GLY A 27 -13.84 -4.14 -1.92
N PHE A 28 -13.59 -3.40 -0.83
CA PHE A 28 -12.28 -2.80 -0.54
C PHE A 28 -11.28 -3.89 -0.15
N ARG A 29 -10.23 -4.10 -0.94
CA ARG A 29 -9.18 -5.10 -0.64
C ARG A 29 -7.85 -4.75 -1.31
N LEU A 30 -6.76 -5.33 -0.81
CA LEU A 30 -5.51 -5.37 -1.57
C LEU A 30 -5.71 -6.19 -2.85
N LYS A 31 -5.37 -5.60 -3.99
CA LYS A 31 -5.40 -6.23 -5.31
C LYS A 31 -4.18 -7.11 -5.55
N GLN A 32 -3.06 -6.75 -4.91
CA GLN A 32 -1.77 -7.45 -4.99
C GLN A 32 -1.10 -7.41 -3.61
N ALA A 33 -0.14 -8.31 -3.38
CA ALA A 33 0.73 -8.22 -2.20
C ALA A 33 1.44 -6.86 -2.14
N VAL A 34 1.76 -6.40 -0.94
CA VAL A 34 2.50 -5.15 -0.75
C VAL A 34 3.87 -5.28 -1.39
N GLN A 35 4.26 -4.32 -2.23
CA GLN A 35 5.54 -4.33 -2.93
C GLN A 35 6.54 -3.45 -2.19
N PHE A 36 7.76 -3.95 -2.03
CA PHE A 36 8.85 -3.26 -1.37
C PHE A 36 10.02 -3.12 -2.32
N GLU A 37 10.52 -1.90 -2.47
CA GLU A 37 11.67 -1.57 -3.32
C GLU A 37 12.68 -0.77 -2.50
N SER A 38 13.93 -1.22 -2.42
CA SER A 38 15.01 -0.37 -1.91
C SER A 38 15.35 0.68 -2.95
N ILE A 39 15.21 1.95 -2.60
CA ILE A 39 15.51 3.06 -3.49
C ILE A 39 16.86 3.67 -3.12
N VAL A 40 17.67 3.94 -4.15
CA VAL A 40 18.78 4.89 -4.03
C VAL A 40 18.21 6.29 -3.77
N PRO A 41 18.99 7.25 -3.24
CA PRO A 41 18.49 8.59 -2.98
C PRO A 41 17.74 9.19 -4.19
N ILE A 42 16.44 9.44 -4.03
CA ILE A 42 15.60 10.08 -5.04
C ILE A 42 15.36 11.53 -4.63
N HIS A 43 15.45 12.46 -5.58
CA HIS A 43 15.11 13.85 -5.36
C HIS A 43 13.66 14.11 -5.79
N ILE A 44 12.84 14.57 -4.86
CA ILE A 44 11.48 15.06 -5.12
C ILE A 44 11.55 16.59 -5.06
N PRO A 45 11.28 17.29 -6.19
CA PRO A 45 11.27 18.75 -6.22
C PRO A 45 10.41 19.33 -5.10
N GLU A 46 10.86 20.43 -4.51
CA GLU A 46 10.16 21.18 -3.46
C GLU A 46 9.95 20.45 -2.12
N ILE A 47 10.25 19.15 -2.04
CA ILE A 47 10.13 18.35 -0.80
C ILE A 47 11.50 17.92 -0.26
N GLY A 48 12.43 17.50 -1.13
CA GLY A 48 13.80 17.13 -0.75
C GLY A 48 14.25 15.77 -1.28
N THR A 49 15.29 15.22 -0.66
CA THR A 49 15.91 13.95 -1.08
C THR A 49 15.62 12.83 -0.09
N PHE A 50 15.16 11.69 -0.61
CA PHE A 50 14.71 10.54 0.16
C PHE A 50 15.53 9.30 -0.19
N ALA A 51 15.95 8.55 0.83
CA ALA A 51 16.56 7.24 0.67
C ALA A 51 15.88 6.25 1.61
N GLY A 52 15.82 4.96 1.24
CA GLY A 52 15.22 3.92 2.07
C GLY A 52 14.39 2.93 1.25
N THR A 53 13.27 2.50 1.81
CA THR A 53 12.34 1.58 1.15
C THR A 53 11.12 2.33 0.63
N ARG A 54 10.82 2.20 -0.66
CA ARG A 54 9.51 2.53 -1.23
C ARG A 54 8.56 1.36 -0.98
N VAL A 55 7.38 1.68 -0.46
CA VAL A 55 6.30 0.72 -0.20
C VAL A 55 5.12 1.07 -1.11
N THR A 56 4.65 0.09 -1.89
CA THR A 56 3.51 0.26 -2.80
C THR A 56 2.40 -0.71 -2.40
N ALA A 57 1.24 -0.17 -2.02
CA ALA A 57 0.03 -0.94 -1.76
C ALA A 57 -1.01 -0.64 -2.85
N LEU A 58 -1.37 -1.65 -3.63
CA LEU A 58 -2.41 -1.53 -4.65
C LEU A 58 -3.73 -2.04 -4.09
N VAL A 59 -4.71 -1.15 -3.97
CA VAL A 59 -6.04 -1.45 -3.45
C VAL A 59 -7.07 -1.35 -4.56
N GLU A 60 -8.06 -2.22 -4.54
CA GLU A 60 -9.27 -2.10 -5.37
C GLU A 60 -10.52 -1.97 -4.51
N VAL A 61 -11.54 -1.32 -5.07
CA VAL A 61 -12.86 -1.16 -4.45
C VAL A 61 -13.89 -1.60 -5.48
N ALA A 62 -14.47 -2.78 -5.29
CA ALA A 62 -15.56 -3.23 -6.14
C ALA A 62 -16.86 -2.50 -5.74
N ALA A 63 -17.43 -1.73 -6.67
CA ALA A 63 -18.76 -1.18 -6.48
C ALA A 63 -19.81 -2.31 -6.49
N GLN A 64 -20.78 -2.24 -5.59
CA GLN A 64 -21.99 -3.07 -5.66
C GLN A 64 -22.85 -2.56 -6.82
N ASN A 65 -22.57 -3.00 -8.06
CA ASN A 65 -23.52 -2.82 -9.15
C ASN A 65 -24.65 -3.84 -8.96
N ALA A 66 -25.79 -3.38 -8.45
CA ALA A 66 -27.01 -4.17 -8.29
C ALA A 66 -27.71 -4.48 -9.64
N GLY A 67 -26.95 -4.83 -10.68
CA GLY A 67 -27.46 -5.19 -12.00
C GLY A 67 -27.19 -4.15 -13.08
N ALA A 68 -26.01 -4.21 -13.68
CA ALA A 68 -25.78 -3.91 -15.09
C ALA A 68 -24.51 -4.66 -15.51
N PRO A 69 -24.48 -5.33 -16.69
CA PRO A 69 -23.32 -6.11 -17.10
C PRO A 69 -22.10 -5.20 -17.28
N THR A 70 -20.97 -5.66 -16.74
CA THR A 70 -19.62 -5.17 -17.09
C THR A 70 -19.01 -6.14 -18.08
#